data_AF-A0A934HJT3-F1
#
_entry.id   AF-A0A934HJT3-F1
#
_cell.length_a   1.000
_cell.length_b   1.000
_cell.length_c   1.000
_cell.angle_alpha   90.00
_cell.angle_beta   90.00
_cell.angle_gamma   90.00
#
_symmetry.space_group_name_H-M   'P 1'
#
loop_
_entity.id
_entity.type
_entity.pdbx_description
1 polymer ?
#
loop_
_entity_poly.entity_id
_entity_poly.type
_entity_poly.pdbx_seq_one_letter_code
_entity_poly.pdbx_strand_id
1 'polypeptide(L)'
;MSKSIFSDSYNLLRTRLIKTREKKGLTQVDVATKLGKLQSYVSKYERGERRLDVVEFLEVTRVLGIEPYKILKELEKLDTKNNT
;
A
#
# COMPACT_ATOMS: atom_id res chain seq x y z
N MET A 1 -6.24 24.41 -1.42
CA MET A 1 -5.83 23.47 -0.36
C MET A 1 -6.50 22.13 -0.61
N SER A 2 -5.78 21.17 -1.19
CA SER A 2 -6.29 19.84 -1.59
C SER A 2 -5.37 18.70 -1.11
N LYS A 3 -4.60 18.94 -0.02
CA LYS A 3 -3.59 18.00 0.47
C LYS A 3 -4.15 16.87 1.37
N SER A 4 -5.41 16.95 1.84
CA SER A 4 -5.92 16.02 2.87
C SER A 4 -6.47 14.70 2.33
N ILE A 5 -7.34 14.74 1.31
CA ILE A 5 -8.05 13.54 0.85
C ILE A 5 -7.06 12.51 0.27
N PHE A 6 -6.13 12.96 -0.58
CA PHE A 6 -5.11 12.10 -1.18
C PHE A 6 -4.04 11.63 -0.19
N SER A 7 -3.85 12.32 0.95
CA SER A 7 -2.95 11.81 2.00
C SER A 7 -3.64 10.73 2.82
N ASP A 8 -4.92 10.90 3.14
CA ASP A 8 -5.66 9.94 3.97
C ASP A 8 -5.91 8.62 3.23
N SER A 9 -6.33 8.69 1.96
CA SER A 9 -6.47 7.53 1.10
C SER A 9 -5.12 6.83 0.86
N TYR A 10 -4.04 7.59 0.67
CA TYR A 10 -2.70 6.98 0.52
C TYR A 10 -2.16 6.37 1.81
N ASN A 11 -2.46 6.98 2.96
CA ASN A 11 -2.14 6.42 4.27
C ASN A 11 -2.90 5.12 4.51
N LEU A 12 -4.19 5.05 4.18
CA LEU A 12 -4.97 3.82 4.27
C LEU A 12 -4.34 2.71 3.41
N LEU A 13 -4.02 3.01 2.15
CA LEU A 13 -3.34 2.07 1.24
C LEU A 13 -2.06 1.52 1.89
N ARG A 14 -1.16 2.40 2.34
CA ARG A 14 0.09 2.01 2.99
C ARG A 14 -0.14 1.15 4.22
N THR A 15 -1.02 1.58 5.13
CA THR A 15 -1.33 0.85 6.36
C THR A 15 -1.87 -0.55 6.05
N ARG A 16 -2.68 -0.72 4.99
CA ARG A 16 -3.17 -2.05 4.58
C ARG A 16 -2.06 -2.97 4.10
N LEU A 17 -1.14 -2.46 3.29
CA LEU A 17 0.03 -3.24 2.83
C LEU A 17 0.92 -3.64 4.01
N ILE A 18 1.27 -2.69 4.89
CA ILE A 18 2.13 -2.93 6.07
C ILE A 18 1.49 -3.98 7.00
N LYS A 19 0.24 -3.77 7.41
CA LYS A 19 -0.45 -4.69 8.33
C LYS A 19 -0.57 -6.10 7.75
N THR A 20 -0.74 -6.22 6.44
CA THR A 20 -0.81 -7.54 5.81
C THR A 20 0.56 -8.22 5.76
N ARG A 21 1.62 -7.47 5.44
CA ARG A 21 3.00 -7.97 5.53
C ARG A 21 3.30 -8.50 6.93
N GLU A 22 3.00 -7.70 7.96
CA GLU A 22 3.22 -8.05 9.38
C GLU A 22 2.39 -9.26 9.80
N LYS A 23 1.10 -9.30 9.44
CA LYS A 23 0.23 -10.46 9.72
C LYS A 23 0.74 -11.76 9.10
N LYS A 24 1.45 -11.67 7.96
CA LYS A 24 2.09 -12.81 7.31
C LYS A 24 3.49 -13.13 7.85
N GLY A 25 3.97 -12.39 8.85
CA GLY A 25 5.30 -12.58 9.44
C GLY A 25 6.45 -12.27 8.48
N LEU A 26 6.19 -11.51 7.40
CA LEU A 26 7.19 -11.19 6.39
C LEU A 26 7.99 -9.95 6.81
N THR A 27 9.30 -10.01 6.67
CA THR A 27 10.15 -8.82 6.78
C THR A 27 10.05 -7.96 5.52
N GLN A 28 10.51 -6.71 5.58
CA GLN A 28 10.63 -5.87 4.39
C GLN A 28 11.61 -6.46 3.36
N VAL A 29 12.65 -7.18 3.83
CA VAL A 29 13.60 -7.90 2.95
C VAL A 29 12.88 -9.02 2.20
N ASP A 30 12.04 -9.82 2.87
CA ASP A 30 11.33 -10.93 2.23
C ASP A 30 10.43 -10.45 1.08
N VAL A 31 9.72 -9.35 1.29
CA VAL A 31 8.86 -8.74 0.27
C VAL A 31 9.71 -8.19 -0.87
N ALA A 32 10.81 -7.50 -0.56
CA ALA A 32 11.70 -6.95 -1.57
C ALA A 32 12.33 -8.03 -2.45
N THR A 33 12.79 -9.13 -1.84
CA THR A 33 13.33 -10.31 -2.54
C THR A 33 12.30 -10.90 -3.50
N LYS A 34 11.05 -11.07 -3.07
CA LYS A 34 9.95 -11.57 -3.92
C LYS A 34 9.60 -10.63 -5.07
N LEU A 35 9.87 -9.33 -4.92
CA LEU A 35 9.66 -8.31 -5.96
C LEU A 35 10.88 -8.13 -6.88
N GLY A 36 12.02 -8.76 -6.59
CA GLY A 36 13.29 -8.48 -7.28
C GLY A 36 13.78 -7.04 -7.06
N LYS A 37 13.54 -6.47 -5.86
CA LYS A 37 13.91 -5.10 -5.48
C LYS A 37 14.80 -5.09 -4.25
N LEU A 38 15.42 -3.94 -3.97
CA LEU A 38 16.12 -3.69 -2.71
C LEU A 38 15.14 -3.49 -1.55
N GLN A 39 15.51 -3.87 -0.33
CA GLN A 39 14.68 -3.61 0.87
C GLN A 39 14.31 -2.13 1.03
N SER A 40 15.18 -1.22 0.58
CA SER A 40 14.91 0.23 0.60
C SER A 40 13.71 0.64 -0.25
N TYR A 41 13.37 -0.12 -1.31
CA TYR A 41 12.14 0.07 -2.07
C TYR A 41 10.91 -0.10 -1.17
N VAL A 42 10.90 -1.20 -0.39
CA VAL A 42 9.82 -1.51 0.55
C VAL A 42 9.74 -0.47 1.66
N SER A 43 10.87 -0.17 2.31
CA SER A 43 10.92 0.85 3.36
C SER A 43 10.42 2.22 2.89
N LYS A 44 10.81 2.66 1.70
CA LYS A 44 10.40 3.99 1.17
C LYS A 44 8.90 4.09 0.96
N TYR A 45 8.25 3.09 0.36
CA TYR A 45 6.79 3.14 0.21
C TYR A 45 6.07 2.92 1.54
N GLU A 46 6.60 2.05 2.41
CA GLU A 46 6.02 1.82 3.74
C GLU A 46 6.16 3.04 4.65
N ARG A 47 7.12 3.94 4.43
CA ARG A 47 7.24 5.23 5.14
C ARG A 47 6.53 6.39 4.45
N GLY A 48 6.07 6.20 3.21
CA GLY A 48 5.40 7.23 2.42
C GLY A 48 6.35 8.23 1.76
N GLU A 49 7.66 7.97 1.80
CA GLU A 49 8.68 8.74 1.08
C GLU A 49 8.61 8.51 -0.43
N ARG A 50 8.02 7.39 -0.86
CA ARG A 50 7.77 7.05 -2.26
C ARG A 50 6.33 6.60 -2.46
N ARG A 51 5.71 7.06 -3.55
CA ARG A 51 4.41 6.56 -4.00
C ARG A 51 4.56 5.31 -4.85
N LEU A 52 3.69 4.32 -4.64
CA LEU A 52 3.49 3.23 -5.59
C LEU A 52 2.57 3.72 -6.70
N ASP A 53 2.93 3.44 -7.95
CA ASP A 53 1.95 3.48 -9.03
C ASP A 53 1.02 2.25 -8.98
N VAL A 54 0.05 2.18 -9.89
CA VAL A 54 -0.94 1.10 -9.90
C VAL A 54 -0.31 -0.26 -10.24
N VAL A 55 0.68 -0.32 -11.13
CA VAL A 55 1.34 -1.58 -11.51
C VAL A 55 2.16 -2.11 -10.34
N GLU A 56 2.92 -1.24 -9.70
CA GLU A 56 3.69 -1.57 -8.50
C GLU A 56 2.80 -2.02 -7.34
N PHE A 57 1.65 -1.37 -7.15
CA PHE A 57 0.65 -1.80 -6.17
C PHE A 57 0.13 -3.22 -6.48
N LEU A 58 -0.13 -3.54 -7.74
CA LEU A 58 -0.56 -4.90 -8.15
C LEU A 58 0.53 -5.94 -7.89
N GLU A 59 1.80 -5.60 -8.11
CA GLU A 59 2.94 -6.48 -7.81
C GLU A 59 3.05 -6.74 -6.29
N VAL A 60 3.01 -5.68 -5.49
CA VAL A 60 3.09 -5.77 -4.02
C VAL A 60 1.92 -6.60 -3.46
N THR A 61 0.69 -6.33 -3.91
CA THR A 61 -0.49 -7.10 -3.46
C THR A 61 -0.40 -8.57 -3.84
N ARG A 62 0.13 -8.90 -5.02
CA ARG A 62 0.38 -10.29 -5.43
C ARG A 62 1.38 -10.99 -4.52
N VAL A 63 2.51 -10.35 -4.22
CA VAL A 63 3.53 -10.88 -3.30
C VAL A 63 2.97 -11.07 -1.88
N LEU A 64 2.14 -10.13 -1.44
CA LEU A 64 1.45 -10.19 -0.17
C LEU A 64 0.21 -11.09 -0.19
N GLY A 65 -0.15 -11.71 -1.33
CA GLY A 65 -1.34 -12.56 -1.49
C GLY A 65 -2.63 -11.87 -1.08
N ILE A 66 -2.82 -10.61 -1.52
CA ILE A 66 -4.01 -9.79 -1.31
C ILE A 66 -4.71 -9.62 -2.66
N GLU A 67 -6.04 -9.63 -2.64
CA GLU A 67 -6.83 -9.18 -3.77
C GLU A 67 -6.85 -7.64 -3.83
N PRO A 68 -6.23 -7.01 -4.84
CA PRO A 68 -6.06 -5.55 -4.89
C PRO A 68 -7.39 -4.78 -4.87
N TYR A 69 -8.43 -5.33 -5.49
CA TYR A 69 -9.75 -4.69 -5.54
C TYR A 69 -10.41 -4.53 -4.17
N LYS A 70 -10.07 -5.36 -3.17
CA LYS A 70 -10.57 -5.19 -1.80
C LYS A 70 -10.05 -3.88 -1.20
N ILE A 71 -8.78 -3.56 -1.41
CA ILE A 71 -8.19 -2.30 -0.95
C ILE A 71 -8.77 -1.12 -1.73
N LEU A 72 -8.91 -1.24 -3.06
CA LEU A 72 -9.51 -0.17 -3.88
C LEU A 72 -10.94 0.16 -3.44
N LYS A 73 -11.75 -0.86 -3.13
CA LYS A 73 -13.12 -0.67 -2.61
C LYS A 73 -13.15 0.02 -1.26
N GLU A 74 -12.15 -0.19 -0.41
CA GLU A 74 -12.03 0.55 0.86
C GLU A 74 -11.69 2.02 0.64
N LEU A 75 -10.80 2.31 -0.32
CA LEU A 75 -10.42 3.68 -0.68
C LEU A 75 -11.62 4.45 -1.26
N GLU A 76 -12.37 3.85 -2.17
CA GLU A 76 -13.58 4.46 -2.77
C GLU A 76 -14.62 4.85 -1.69
N LYS A 77 -14.81 4.00 -0.68
CA LYS A 77 -15.70 4.29 0.45
C LYS A 77 -15.20 5.43 1.33
N LEU A 78 -13.88 5.60 1.49
CA LEU A 78 -13.31 6.70 2.26
C LEU A 78 -13.54 8.03 1.54
N ASP A 79 -13.31 8.06 0.23
CA ASP A 79 -13.54 9.27 -0.57
C ASP A 79 -15.01 9.68 -0.57
N THR A 80 -15.94 8.72 -0.57
CA THR A 80 -17.40 9.00 -0.50
C THR A 80 -17.79 9.65 0.84
N LYS A 81 -17.23 9.19 1.96
CA LYS A 81 -17.53 9.71 3.30
C LYS A 81 -16.97 11.12 3.56
N ASN A 82 -15.89 11.49 2.88
CA ASN A 82 -15.30 12.83 3.01
C ASN A 82 -16.00 13.89 2.13
N ASN A 83 -16.88 13.46 1.22
CA ASN A 83 -17.66 14.32 0.32
C ASN A 83 -19.15 14.44 0.71
N THR A 84 -19.55 13.89 1.86
CA THR A 84 -20.90 14.04 2.46
C THR A 84 -20.80 14.84 3.74
#